data_AF-A0A2G0Q5X0-F1
#
_entry.id   AF-A0A2G0Q5X0-F1
#
_cell.length_a   1.000
_cell.length_b   1.000
_cell.length_c   1.000
_cell.angle_alpha   90.00
_cell.angle_beta   90.00
_cell.angle_gamma   90.00
#
_symmetry.space_group_name_H-M   'P 1'
#
loop_
_entity.id
_entity.type
_entity.pdbx_description
1 polymer ?
#
loop_
_entity_poly.entity_id
_entity_poly.type
_entity_poly.pdbx_seq_one_letter_code
_entity_poly.pdbx_strand_id
1 'polypeptide(L)'
;MLKKLLLLSTLAMSGCVLNKIPTDNLTSLSNNELCSALGENSDNGNTTLRILDEITFRKGAIDMDKCHALEMSARRKGSDFVDSNAWARDASRMAEQARRDAEMFKKLQEMGKI
;
A
#
# COMPACT_ATOMS: atom_id res chain seq x y z
N MET A 1 -12.06 33.36 24.86
CA MET A 1 -11.19 32.23 24.44
C MET A 1 -11.88 31.17 23.57
N LEU A 2 -13.21 31.22 23.38
CA LEU A 2 -13.98 30.26 22.58
C LEU A 2 -13.69 30.29 21.06
N LYS A 3 -13.26 31.43 20.51
CA LYS A 3 -13.05 31.61 19.05
C LYS A 3 -11.84 30.85 18.49
N LYS A 4 -10.85 30.50 19.34
CA LYS A 4 -9.66 29.74 18.90
C LYS A 4 -9.90 28.23 18.83
N LEU A 5 -10.96 27.73 19.48
CA LEU A 5 -11.27 26.29 19.50
C LEU A 5 -12.01 25.84 18.23
N LEU A 6 -12.74 26.74 17.56
CA LEU A 6 -13.47 26.46 16.32
C LEU A 6 -12.56 26.26 15.10
N LEU A 7 -11.33 26.78 15.12
CA LEU A 7 -10.38 26.67 14.00
C LEU A 7 -9.63 25.34 13.95
N LEU A 8 -9.68 24.51 15.01
CA LEU A 8 -9.06 23.17 15.01
C LEU A 8 -9.98 22.06 14.48
N SER A 9 -11.26 22.35 14.22
CA SER A 9 -12.25 21.31 13.90
C SER A 9 -12.39 21.00 12.41
N THR A 10 -11.81 21.81 11.51
CA THR A 10 -11.98 21.65 10.06
C THR A 10 -10.98 20.69 9.40
N LEU A 11 -10.02 20.11 10.14
CA LEU A 11 -9.05 19.15 9.57
C LEU A 11 -9.51 17.68 9.65
N ALA A 12 -10.69 17.38 10.17
CA ALA A 12 -11.04 16.01 10.56
C ALA A 12 -12.10 15.33 9.67
N MET A 13 -12.21 15.64 8.37
CA MET A 13 -13.02 14.83 7.43
C MET A 13 -12.47 14.83 6.00
N SER A 14 -11.26 14.34 5.80
CA SER A 14 -10.88 13.70 4.53
C SER A 14 -10.63 12.22 4.78
N GLY A 15 -11.67 11.52 5.26
CA GLY A 15 -11.69 10.07 5.18
C GLY A 15 -11.79 9.70 3.71
N CYS A 16 -10.69 9.24 3.11
CA CYS A 16 -10.73 8.67 1.77
C CYS A 16 -11.73 7.50 1.80
N VAL A 17 -12.87 7.67 1.13
CA VAL A 17 -13.80 6.57 0.90
C VAL A 17 -13.08 5.60 -0.02
N LEU A 18 -12.60 4.48 0.52
CA LEU A 18 -12.06 3.37 -0.26
C LEU A 18 -13.23 2.74 -1.02
N ASN A 19 -13.50 3.25 -2.23
CA ASN A 19 -14.38 2.57 -3.16
C ASN A 19 -13.64 1.37 -3.73
N LYS A 20 -13.96 0.17 -3.21
CA LYS A 20 -13.51 -1.10 -3.76
C LYS A 20 -14.04 -1.26 -5.18
N ILE A 21 -13.26 -1.83 -6.09
CA ILE A 21 -13.69 -2.06 -7.47
C ILE A 21 -14.83 -3.10 -7.47
N PRO A 22 -16.01 -2.79 -8.03
CA PRO A 22 -17.12 -3.72 -8.09
C PRO A 22 -16.79 -4.88 -9.03
N THR A 23 -16.97 -6.11 -8.54
CA THR A 23 -16.64 -7.35 -9.27
C THR A 23 -17.87 -8.06 -9.84
N ASP A 24 -19.03 -7.40 -9.87
CA ASP A 24 -20.29 -7.97 -10.37
C ASP A 24 -20.23 -8.20 -11.88
N ASN A 25 -19.57 -7.29 -12.61
CA ASN A 25 -19.34 -7.40 -14.05
C ASN A 25 -17.86 -7.20 -14.40
N LEU A 26 -17.10 -8.31 -14.37
CA LEU A 26 -15.67 -8.30 -14.70
C LEU A 26 -15.41 -7.91 -16.16
N THR A 27 -16.36 -8.19 -17.06
CA THR A 27 -16.17 -7.94 -18.49
C THR A 27 -16.14 -6.44 -18.83
N SER A 28 -16.82 -5.60 -18.03
CA SER A 28 -16.79 -4.15 -18.21
C SER A 28 -15.54 -3.47 -17.64
N LEU A 29 -14.74 -4.18 -16.83
CA LEU A 29 -13.54 -3.61 -16.25
C LEU A 29 -12.45 -3.45 -17.31
N SER A 30 -11.73 -2.33 -17.23
CA SER A 30 -10.48 -2.17 -17.96
C SER A 30 -9.43 -3.15 -17.43
N ASN A 31 -8.39 -3.41 -18.22
CA ASN A 31 -7.30 -4.29 -17.82
C ASN A 31 -6.64 -3.83 -16.51
N ASN A 32 -6.47 -2.52 -16.30
CA ASN A 32 -5.87 -1.99 -15.07
C ASN A 32 -6.80 -2.20 -13.86
N GLU A 33 -8.11 -2.00 -14.02
CA GLU A 33 -9.09 -2.22 -12.96
C GLU A 33 -9.19 -3.69 -12.60
N LEU A 34 -9.14 -4.59 -13.59
CA LEU A 34 -9.18 -6.03 -13.37
C LEU A 34 -7.96 -6.51 -12.55
N CYS A 35 -6.76 -6.01 -12.87
CA CYS A 35 -5.54 -6.28 -12.12
C CYS A 35 -5.55 -5.67 -10.71
N SER A 36 -6.12 -4.48 -10.55
CA SER A 36 -6.27 -3.86 -9.23
C SER A 36 -7.30 -4.60 -8.37
N ALA A 37 -8.42 -5.01 -8.96
CA ALA A 37 -9.47 -5.79 -8.32
C ALA A 37 -8.95 -7.16 -7.85
N LEU A 38 -8.01 -7.77 -8.60
CA LEU A 38 -7.33 -8.99 -8.18
C LEU A 38 -6.61 -8.79 -6.84
N GLY A 39 -5.90 -7.67 -6.69
CA GLY A 39 -5.22 -7.34 -5.44
C GLY A 39 -6.18 -7.00 -4.29
N GLU A 40 -7.25 -6.26 -4.55
CA GLU A 40 -8.27 -5.89 -3.54
C GLU A 40 -9.11 -7.07 -3.03
N ASN A 41 -9.09 -8.21 -3.73
CA ASN A 41 -9.87 -9.40 -3.40
C ASN A 41 -8.99 -10.62 -3.08
N SER A 42 -7.69 -10.42 -2.76
CA SER A 42 -6.75 -11.51 -2.51
C SER A 42 -7.13 -12.42 -1.32
N ASP A 43 -8.00 -11.94 -0.44
CA ASP A 43 -8.57 -12.66 0.71
C ASP A 43 -9.89 -13.40 0.38
N ASN A 44 -10.52 -13.09 -0.76
CA ASN A 44 -11.74 -13.73 -1.24
C ASN A 44 -11.42 -14.69 -2.40
N GLY A 45 -11.23 -15.97 -2.07
CA GLY A 45 -10.83 -16.99 -3.03
C GLY A 45 -11.76 -17.14 -4.24
N ASN A 46 -13.08 -17.12 -4.03
CA ASN A 46 -14.05 -17.25 -5.12
C ASN A 46 -13.96 -16.07 -6.10
N THR A 47 -13.88 -14.84 -5.58
CA THR A 47 -13.77 -13.64 -6.41
C THR A 47 -12.42 -13.57 -7.12
N THR A 48 -11.34 -13.93 -6.42
CA THR A 48 -9.99 -14.04 -7.01
C THR A 48 -9.97 -14.97 -8.21
N LEU A 49 -10.56 -16.16 -8.11
CA LEU A 49 -10.60 -17.13 -9.22
C LEU A 49 -11.35 -16.57 -10.43
N ARG A 50 -12.52 -15.95 -10.23
CA ARG A 50 -13.28 -15.31 -11.31
C ARG A 50 -12.49 -14.21 -12.02
N ILE A 51 -11.73 -13.41 -11.26
CA ILE A 51 -10.87 -12.36 -11.82
C ILE A 51 -9.71 -12.97 -12.61
N LEU A 52 -9.07 -14.02 -12.09
CA LEU A 52 -7.99 -14.73 -12.77
C LEU A 52 -8.45 -15.37 -14.09
N ASP A 53 -9.66 -15.93 -14.13
CA ASP A 53 -10.25 -16.48 -15.35
C ASP A 53 -10.41 -15.40 -16.42
N GLU A 54 -10.94 -14.22 -16.06
CA GLU A 54 -11.07 -13.09 -16.99
C GLU A 54 -9.71 -12.55 -17.46
N ILE A 55 -8.72 -12.46 -16.56
CA ILE A 55 -7.34 -12.07 -16.92
C ILE A 55 -6.74 -13.08 -17.89
N THR A 56 -6.95 -14.37 -17.64
CA THR A 56 -6.45 -15.46 -18.50
C THR A 56 -7.11 -15.40 -19.87
N PHE A 57 -8.41 -15.17 -19.93
CA PHE A 57 -9.15 -14.97 -21.18
C PHE A 57 -8.58 -13.79 -21.99
N ARG A 58 -8.15 -12.72 -21.31
CA ARG A 58 -7.58 -11.50 -21.93
C ARG A 58 -6.06 -11.46 -22.00
N LYS A 59 -5.36 -12.56 -21.73
CA LYS A 59 -3.90 -12.58 -21.54
C LYS A 59 -3.11 -11.96 -22.71
N GLY A 60 -3.63 -12.00 -23.94
CA GLY A 60 -3.00 -11.37 -25.11
C GLY A 60 -3.11 -9.85 -25.19
N ALA A 61 -4.03 -9.24 -24.44
CA ALA A 61 -4.26 -7.79 -24.40
C ALA A 61 -3.81 -7.15 -23.07
N ILE A 62 -3.50 -7.97 -22.06
CA ILE A 62 -3.04 -7.52 -20.75
C ILE A 62 -1.51 -7.58 -20.71
N ASP A 63 -0.90 -6.44 -20.39
CA ASP A 63 0.49 -6.40 -19.96
C ASP A 63 0.59 -7.02 -18.56
N MET A 64 1.14 -8.23 -18.49
CA MET A 64 1.17 -9.03 -17.26
C MET A 64 2.13 -8.47 -16.20
N ASP A 65 3.21 -7.81 -16.62
CA ASP A 65 4.17 -7.20 -15.68
C ASP A 65 3.52 -5.99 -15.01
N LYS A 66 2.84 -5.16 -15.81
CA LYS A 66 2.03 -4.05 -15.29
C LYS A 66 0.89 -4.55 -14.40
N CYS A 67 0.24 -5.64 -14.80
CA CYS A 67 -0.85 -6.24 -14.04
C CYS A 67 -0.39 -6.67 -12.65
N HIS A 68 0.75 -7.36 -12.56
CA HIS A 68 1.34 -7.78 -11.30
C HIS A 68 1.70 -6.59 -10.40
N ALA A 69 2.26 -5.52 -10.98
CA ALA A 69 2.56 -4.31 -10.22
C ALA A 69 1.31 -3.65 -9.61
N LEU A 70 0.22 -3.56 -10.40
CA LEU A 70 -1.07 -3.02 -9.94
C LEU A 70 -1.70 -3.88 -8.85
N GLU A 71 -1.70 -5.20 -9.04
CA GLU A 71 -2.21 -6.18 -8.09
C GLU A 71 -1.46 -6.09 -6.75
N MET A 72 -0.13 -6.09 -6.76
CA MET A 72 0.69 -5.94 -5.56
C MET A 72 0.46 -4.59 -4.86
N SER A 73 0.28 -3.50 -5.64
CA SER A 73 -0.04 -2.19 -5.07
C SER A 73 -1.40 -2.19 -4.38
N ALA A 74 -2.41 -2.84 -4.97
CA ALA A 74 -3.75 -2.95 -4.41
C ALA A 74 -3.78 -3.80 -3.13
N ARG A 75 -3.03 -4.92 -3.10
CA ARG A 75 -2.87 -5.73 -1.87
C ARG A 75 -2.29 -4.91 -0.71
N ARG A 76 -1.26 -4.10 -0.98
CA ARG A 76 -0.60 -3.27 0.04
C ARG A 76 -1.50 -2.16 0.57
N LYS A 77 -2.35 -1.56 -0.28
CA LYS A 77 -3.36 -0.59 0.18
C LYS A 77 -4.32 -1.19 1.21
N GLY A 78 -4.64 -2.47 1.11
CA GLY A 78 -5.39 -3.20 2.11
C GLY A 78 -4.61 -3.42 3.42
N SER A 79 -3.32 -3.78 3.33
CA SER A 79 -2.50 -4.11 4.51
C SER A 79 -1.98 -2.90 5.29
N ASP A 80 -1.59 -1.82 4.60
CA ASP A 80 -0.98 -0.64 5.21
C ASP A 80 -1.98 0.14 6.08
N PHE A 81 -3.28 -0.06 5.85
CA PHE A 81 -4.35 0.50 6.69
C PHE A 81 -4.73 -0.43 7.86
N VAL A 82 -4.52 -1.74 7.73
CA VAL A 82 -4.81 -2.72 8.80
C VAL A 82 -3.77 -2.63 9.92
N ASP A 83 -2.56 -2.21 9.61
CA ASP A 83 -1.52 -2.01 10.62
C ASP A 83 -1.20 -0.53 10.83
N SER A 84 -2.00 0.11 11.68
CA SER A 84 -1.82 1.51 12.10
C SER A 84 -0.43 1.81 12.66
N ASN A 85 0.34 0.78 13.03
CA ASN A 85 1.71 0.89 13.55
C ASN A 85 2.79 0.64 12.49
N ALA A 86 2.44 0.37 11.23
CA ALA A 86 3.43 0.12 10.16
C ALA A 86 4.42 1.30 10.04
N TRP A 87 3.89 2.52 9.96
CA TRP A 87 4.69 3.75 9.95
C TRP A 87 5.53 3.93 11.22
N ALA A 88 4.98 3.62 12.39
CA ALA A 88 5.70 3.72 13.65
C ALA A 88 6.86 2.71 13.74
N ARG A 89 6.68 1.48 13.24
CA ARG A 89 7.73 0.46 13.21
C ARG A 89 8.83 0.78 12.20
N ASP A 90 8.47 1.28 11.02
CA ASP A 90 9.46 1.71 10.03
C ASP A 90 10.28 2.90 10.54
N ALA A 91 9.64 3.88 11.19
CA ALA A 91 10.34 5.00 11.83
C ALA A 91 11.30 4.52 12.93
N SER A 92 10.86 3.56 13.76
CA SER A 92 11.69 2.96 14.81
C SER A 92 12.89 2.21 14.23
N ARG A 93 12.71 1.49 13.12
CA ARG A 93 13.80 0.79 12.42
C ARG A 93 14.83 1.77 11.86
N MET A 94 14.38 2.88 11.27
CA MET A 94 15.29 3.91 10.74
C MET A 94 16.07 4.60 11.86
N ALA A 95 15.42 4.91 12.99
CA ALA A 95 16.10 5.50 14.14
C ALA A 95 17.18 4.58 14.72
N GLU A 96 16.89 3.29 14.82
CA GLU A 96 17.85 2.29 15.28
C GLU A 96 19.03 2.13 14.32
N GLN A 97 18.76 2.16 13.00
CA GLN A 97 19.82 2.11 11.99
C GLN A 97 20.74 3.34 12.09
N ALA A 98 20.17 4.54 12.22
CA ALA A 98 20.95 5.77 12.39
C ALA A 98 21.82 5.74 13.66
N ARG A 99 21.32 5.15 14.76
CA ARG A 99 22.10 4.92 15.98
C ARG A 99 23.31 4.01 15.72
N ARG A 100 23.09 2.87 15.05
CA ARG A 100 24.16 1.93 14.72
C ARG A 100 25.22 2.55 13.81
N ASP A 101 24.78 3.32 12.82
CA ASP A 101 25.68 3.99 11.89
C ASP A 101 26.52 5.05 12.61
N ALA A 102 25.92 5.82 13.53
CA ALA A 102 26.64 6.79 14.36
C ALA A 102 27.68 6.12 15.31
N GLU A 103 27.32 4.99 15.92
CA GLU A 103 28.26 4.21 16.75
C GLU A 103 29.42 3.63 15.92
N MET A 104 29.13 3.13 14.72
CA MET A 104 30.15 2.64 13.80
C MET A 104 31.09 3.76 13.37
N PHE A 105 30.55 4.93 13.02
CA PHE A 105 31.33 6.09 12.63
C PHE A 105 32.27 6.54 13.76
N LYS A 106 31.76 6.59 14.99
CA LYS A 106 32.58 6.91 16.18
C LYS A 106 33.73 5.91 16.37
N LYS A 107 33.46 4.61 16.25
CA LYS A 107 34.52 3.59 16.33
C LYS A 107 35.58 3.74 15.24
N LEU A 108 35.18 4.08 14.02
CA LEU A 108 36.12 4.28 12.93
C LEU A 108 37.03 5.50 13.18
N GLN A 109 36.51 6.58 13.76
CA GLN A 109 37.31 7.74 14.20
C GLN A 109 38.29 7.36 15.33
N GLU A 110 37.85 6.60 16.34
CA GLU A 110 38.71 6.13 17.43
C GLU A 110 39.83 5.21 16.94
N MET A 111 39.58 4.46 15.86
CA MET A 111 40.58 3.61 15.19
C MET A 111 41.48 4.37 14.20
N GLY A 112 41.28 5.68 13.99
CA GLY A 112 42.02 6.48 13.00
C GLY A 112 41.84 6.01 11.56
N LYS A 113 40.73 5.32 11.27
CA LYS A 113 40.42 4.80 9.92
C LYS A 113 39.71 5.83 9.04
N ILE A 114 39.22 6.91 9.66
CA ILE A 114 38.65 8.12 9.09
C ILE A 114 38.93 9.29 10.02
#